data_AF-A0A969EDX5-F1
#
_entry.id   AF-A0A969EDX5-F1
#
_cell.length_a   1.000
_cell.length_b   1.000
_cell.length_c   1.000
_cell.angle_alpha   90.00
_cell.angle_beta   90.00
_cell.angle_gamma   90.00
#
_symmetry.space_group_name_H-M   'P 1'
#
loop_
_entity.id
_entity.type
_entity.pdbx_description
1 polymer ?
#
loop_
_entity_poly.entity_id
_entity_poly.type
_entity_poly.pdbx_seq_one_letter_code
_entity_poly.pdbx_strand_id
1 'polypeptide(L)'
;MIRVFIGYDPREAVAYSVLTHSILSRATVPVSVAPLMLSELQGILTRERHPLQSTDFAFSRFLTPYLAGFEGWSVFMDCDMLVLDDIANLWKLRDERYAVMVVKHEHKPRETVKFLDQPQTEYPKKNWSSV
;
A
#
# COMPACT_ATOMS: atom_id res chain seq x y z
N MET A 1 13.92 0.12 13.11
CA MET A 1 13.84 -0.05 11.65
C MET A 1 12.41 0.16 11.23
N ILE A 2 12.17 0.93 10.18
CA ILE A 2 10.83 1.18 9.62
C ILE A 2 10.47 0.00 8.71
N ARG A 3 9.30 -0.63 8.90
CA ARG A 3 8.81 -1.71 8.03
C ARG A 3 7.80 -1.12 7.05
N VAL A 4 8.12 -1.18 5.76
CA VAL A 4 7.29 -0.72 4.66
C VAL A 4 6.88 -1.93 3.82
N PHE A 5 5.58 -2.10 3.62
CA PHE A 5 5.01 -3.06 2.72
C PHE A 5 4.45 -2.30 1.51
N ILE A 6 4.90 -2.66 0.32
CA ILE A 6 4.44 -2.01 -0.91
C ILE A 6 3.54 -2.98 -1.65
N GLY A 7 2.41 -2.51 -2.17
CA GLY A 7 1.63 -3.27 -3.13
C GLY A 7 2.51 -3.80 -4.27
N TYR A 8 2.25 -5.00 -4.77
CA TYR A 8 2.97 -5.50 -5.93
C TYR A 8 2.01 -6.09 -6.95
N ASP A 9 2.13 -5.60 -8.17
CA ASP A 9 1.46 -6.16 -9.34
C ASP A 9 2.53 -6.34 -10.42
N PRO A 10 2.67 -7.52 -11.04
CA PRO A 10 3.68 -7.75 -12.09
C PRO A 10 3.56 -6.74 -13.25
N ARG A 11 2.35 -6.21 -13.51
CA ARG A 11 2.10 -5.20 -14.54
C ARG A 11 2.68 -3.83 -14.17
N GLU A 12 2.99 -3.61 -12.90
CA GLU A 12 3.47 -2.35 -12.33
C GLU A 12 4.85 -2.51 -11.65
N ALA A 13 5.63 -3.52 -12.04
CA ALA A 13 6.93 -3.81 -11.44
C ALA A 13 7.90 -2.61 -11.46
N VAL A 14 7.85 -1.79 -12.51
CA VAL A 14 8.65 -0.56 -12.62
C VAL A 14 8.24 0.47 -11.55
N ALA A 15 6.93 0.64 -11.32
CA ALA A 15 6.42 1.57 -10.32
C ALA A 15 6.89 1.17 -8.91
N TYR A 16 6.78 -0.12 -8.57
CA TYR A 16 7.33 -0.67 -7.33
C TYR A 16 8.82 -0.38 -7.16
N SER A 17 9.63 -0.59 -8.21
CA SER A 17 11.07 -0.31 -8.17
C SER A 17 11.37 1.18 -7.98
N VAL A 18 10.64 2.07 -8.66
CA VAL A 18 10.76 3.53 -8.52
C VAL A 18 10.40 3.97 -7.11
N LEU A 19 9.28 3.49 -6.55
CA LEU A 19 8.88 3.80 -5.18
C LEU A 19 9.92 3.32 -4.17
N THR A 20 10.36 2.06 -4.29
CA THR A 20 11.42 1.50 -3.44
C THR A 20 12.68 2.36 -3.48
N HIS A 21 13.15 2.74 -4.67
CA HIS A 21 14.29 3.62 -4.83
C HIS A 21 14.04 5.01 -4.20
N SER A 22 12.85 5.58 -4.39
CA SER A 22 12.51 6.91 -3.85
C SER A 22 12.54 6.95 -2.32
N ILE A 23 12.12 5.86 -1.66
CA ILE A 23 12.20 5.68 -0.22
C ILE A 23 13.66 5.55 0.21
N LEU A 24 14.39 4.59 -0.36
CA LEU A 24 15.74 4.24 0.09
C LEU A 24 16.77 5.35 -0.18
N SER A 25 16.58 6.14 -1.23
CA SER A 25 17.47 7.27 -1.56
C SER A 25 17.31 8.48 -0.62
N ARG A 26 16.23 8.56 0.16
CA ARG A 26 15.92 9.70 1.06
C ARG A 26 15.85 9.33 2.54
N ALA A 27 15.76 8.05 2.87
CA ALA A 27 15.62 7.61 4.25
C ALA A 27 16.86 7.93 5.09
N THR A 28 16.66 8.61 6.23
CA THR A 28 17.75 8.91 7.18
C THR A 28 17.92 7.85 8.27
N VAL A 29 17.03 6.85 8.29
CA VAL A 29 17.03 5.73 9.24
C VAL A 29 16.86 4.40 8.51
N PRO A 30 17.22 3.26 9.12
CA PRO A 30 17.04 1.96 8.47
C PRO A 30 15.58 1.65 8.13
N VAL A 31 15.33 1.30 6.88
CA VAL A 31 14.03 0.91 6.32
C VAL A 31 14.13 -0.50 5.74
N SER A 32 13.15 -1.35 6.04
CA SER A 32 12.89 -2.61 5.36
C SER A 32 11.71 -2.41 4.41
N VAL A 33 11.88 -2.83 3.16
CA VAL A 33 10.84 -2.77 2.12
C VAL A 33 10.53 -4.21 1.70
N ALA A 34 9.26 -4.60 1.77
CA ALA A 34 8.77 -5.90 1.34
C ALA A 34 7.62 -5.74 0.33
N PRO A 35 7.65 -6.41 -0.84
CA PRO A 35 6.53 -6.43 -1.76
C PRO A 35 5.40 -7.33 -1.22
N LEU A 36 4.16 -6.95 -1.46
CA LEU A 36 2.99 -7.81 -1.23
C LEU A 36 2.71 -8.65 -2.48
N MET A 37 3.64 -9.54 -2.80
CA MET A 37 3.61 -10.35 -4.01
C MET A 37 2.78 -11.62 -3.81
N LEU A 38 1.74 -11.84 -4.61
CA LEU A 38 0.82 -12.97 -4.43
C LEU A 38 1.50 -14.35 -4.55
N SER A 39 2.56 -14.48 -5.35
CA SER A 39 3.34 -15.72 -5.45
C SER A 39 4.04 -16.09 -4.14
N GLU A 40 4.37 -15.11 -3.30
CA GLU A 40 5.01 -15.31 -1.99
C GLU A 40 3.99 -15.49 -0.86
N LEU A 41 2.72 -15.17 -1.12
CA LEU A 41 1.63 -15.22 -0.15
C LEU A 41 0.74 -16.47 -0.31
N GLN A 42 1.18 -17.44 -1.12
CA GLN A 42 0.49 -18.72 -1.27
C GLN A 42 0.39 -19.45 0.07
N GLY A 43 -0.80 -19.94 0.41
CA GLY A 43 -1.07 -20.56 1.71
C GLY A 43 -1.37 -19.59 2.85
N ILE A 44 -1.07 -18.29 2.69
CA ILE A 44 -1.46 -17.22 3.60
C ILE A 44 -2.75 -16.55 3.09
N LEU A 45 -2.72 -16.07 1.84
CA LEU A 45 -3.89 -15.52 1.17
C LEU A 45 -4.59 -16.63 0.38
N THR A 46 -5.63 -17.22 0.97
CA THR A 46 -6.42 -18.30 0.36
C THR A 46 -7.69 -17.83 -0.34
N ARG A 47 -7.94 -16.51 -0.30
CA ARG A 47 -9.13 -15.91 -0.90
C ARG A 47 -9.04 -15.95 -2.43
N GLU A 48 -10.15 -16.32 -3.08
CA GLU A 48 -10.27 -16.24 -4.54
C GLU A 48 -10.21 -14.78 -5.04
N ARG A 49 -9.64 -14.59 -6.24
CA ARG A 49 -9.55 -13.27 -6.87
C ARG A 49 -10.95 -12.72 -7.11
N HIS A 50 -11.24 -11.57 -6.53
CA HIS A 50 -12.56 -10.94 -6.67
C HIS A 50 -12.65 -10.19 -8.02
N PRO A 51 -13.80 -10.16 -8.72
CA PRO A 51 -13.93 -9.44 -10.00
C PRO A 51 -13.59 -7.93 -9.91
N LEU A 52 -13.83 -7.31 -8.75
CA LEU A 52 -13.50 -5.89 -8.51
C LEU A 52 -12.02 -5.65 -8.12
N GLN A 53 -11.20 -6.70 -8.06
CA GLN A 53 -9.78 -6.61 -7.73
C GLN A 53 -8.97 -6.13 -8.95
N SER A 54 -8.84 -4.81 -9.09
CA SER A 54 -8.10 -4.20 -10.21
C SER A 54 -6.59 -4.44 -10.14
N THR A 55 -6.03 -4.54 -8.94
CA THR A 55 -4.61 -4.83 -8.71
C THR A 55 -4.43 -6.06 -7.83
N ASP A 56 -3.30 -6.74 -7.95
CA ASP A 56 -3.00 -7.93 -7.16
C ASP A 56 -2.92 -7.62 -5.65
N PHE A 57 -2.63 -6.37 -5.28
CA PHE A 57 -2.50 -5.94 -3.89
C PHE A 57 -3.74 -5.35 -3.23
N ALA A 58 -4.87 -5.21 -3.94
CA ALA A 58 -6.07 -4.58 -3.40
C ALA A 58 -6.60 -5.24 -2.11
N PHE A 59 -6.41 -6.56 -1.97
CA PHE A 59 -6.75 -7.30 -0.76
C PHE A 59 -5.52 -7.74 0.05
N SER A 60 -4.37 -8.03 -0.58
CA SER A 60 -3.18 -8.45 0.17
C SER A 60 -2.65 -7.34 1.09
N ARG A 61 -2.94 -6.06 0.81
CA ARG A 61 -2.63 -4.93 1.72
C ARG A 61 -3.15 -5.11 3.15
N PHE A 62 -4.25 -5.84 3.34
CA PHE A 62 -4.78 -6.10 4.67
C PHE A 62 -3.98 -7.15 5.45
N LEU A 63 -3.00 -7.82 4.83
CA LEU A 63 -2.05 -8.71 5.49
C LEU A 63 -0.87 -7.97 6.12
N THR A 64 -0.70 -6.67 5.87
CA THR A 64 0.41 -5.89 6.44
C THR A 64 0.57 -6.05 7.97
N PRO A 65 -0.49 -5.99 8.80
CA PRO A 65 -0.35 -6.26 10.24
C PRO A 65 0.08 -7.71 10.56
N TYR A 66 -0.43 -8.69 9.81
CA TYR A 66 -0.07 -10.10 9.97
C TYR A 66 1.40 -10.34 9.63
N LEU A 67 1.88 -9.80 8.52
CA LEU A 67 3.28 -9.89 8.08
C LEU A 67 4.24 -9.12 9.00
N ALA A 68 3.73 -8.12 9.73
CA ALA A 68 4.46 -7.42 10.78
C ALA A 68 4.44 -8.17 12.13
N GLY A 69 3.87 -9.38 12.19
CA GLY A 69 3.74 -10.17 13.43
C GLY A 69 2.78 -9.57 14.45
N PHE A 70 1.90 -8.64 14.03
CA PHE A 70 1.05 -7.84 14.92
C PHE A 70 1.81 -7.04 16.00
N GLU A 71 3.12 -6.85 15.82
CA GLU A 71 3.95 -6.09 16.76
C GLU A 71 4.26 -4.71 16.19
N GLY A 72 4.15 -3.67 17.02
CA GLY A 72 4.51 -2.30 16.67
C GLY A 72 3.81 -1.79 15.40
N TRP A 73 4.48 -0.89 14.69
CA TRP A 73 3.89 -0.23 13.53
C TRP A 73 4.53 -0.67 12.21
N SER A 74 3.76 -0.52 11.14
CA SER A 74 4.19 -0.74 9.76
C SER A 74 3.51 0.28 8.86
N VAL A 75 4.09 0.50 7.68
CA VAL A 75 3.55 1.38 6.65
C VAL A 75 3.16 0.51 5.46
N PHE A 76 1.96 0.71 4.94
CA PHE A 76 1.55 0.20 3.64
C PHE A 76 1.54 1.35 2.62
N MET A 77 1.96 1.09 1.39
CA MET A 77 1.93 2.03 0.26
C MET A 77 1.50 1.32 -1.03
N ASP A 78 0.65 1.94 -1.85
CA ASP A 78 0.39 1.47 -3.22
C ASP A 78 1.68 1.63 -4.08
N CYS A 79 1.89 0.79 -5.10
CA CYS A 79 3.15 0.78 -5.85
C CYS A 79 3.40 1.98 -6.76
N ASP A 80 2.34 2.71 -7.12
CA ASP A 80 2.35 3.85 -8.02
C ASP A 80 2.59 5.20 -7.29
N MET A 81 2.98 5.16 -6.02
CA MET A 81 3.39 6.34 -5.26
C MET A 81 4.84 6.76 -5.53
N LEU A 82 5.17 7.98 -5.11
CA LEU A 82 6.54 8.50 -5.05
C LEU A 82 6.81 9.17 -3.70
N VAL A 83 7.91 8.80 -3.04
CA VAL A 83 8.35 9.43 -1.80
C VAL A 83 9.31 10.57 -2.11
N LEU A 84 8.90 11.80 -1.77
CA LEU A 84 9.63 13.04 -2.08
C LEU A 84 10.39 13.62 -0.88
N ASP A 85 10.18 13.09 0.32
CA ASP A 85 10.82 13.53 1.58
C ASP A 85 11.22 12.30 2.42
N ASP A 86 11.92 12.50 3.52
CA ASP A 86 12.35 11.44 4.42
C ASP A 86 11.15 10.74 5.10
N ILE A 87 11.02 9.43 4.87
CA ILE A 87 9.98 8.58 5.47
C ILE A 87 10.03 8.56 7.01
N ALA A 88 11.17 8.92 7.61
CA ALA A 88 11.26 9.10 9.06
C ALA A 88 10.33 10.21 9.58
N ASN A 89 10.03 11.23 8.75
CA ASN A 89 9.09 12.28 9.12
C ASN A 89 7.66 11.73 9.24
N LEU A 90 7.22 10.92 8.28
CA LEU A 90 5.95 10.19 8.38
C LEU A 90 5.94 9.27 9.61
N TRP A 91 7.04 8.55 9.83
CA TRP A 91 7.21 7.67 10.98
C TRP A 91 7.04 8.42 12.32
N LYS A 92 7.53 9.66 12.46
CA LYS A 92 7.36 10.41 13.73
C LYS A 92 5.90 10.76 14.06
N LEU A 93 4.99 10.70 13.10
CA LEU A 93 3.58 11.10 13.27
C LEU A 93 2.68 10.03 13.89
N ARG A 94 3.20 8.82 14.15
CA ARG A 94 2.42 7.75 14.77
C ARG A 94 1.81 8.15 16.10
N ASP A 95 0.66 7.55 16.37
CA ASP A 95 -0.10 7.81 17.57
C ASP A 95 -0.80 6.54 18.05
N GLU A 96 -0.35 6.03 19.20
CA GLU A 96 -0.81 4.79 19.84
C GLU A 96 -2.29 4.81 20.22
N ARG A 97 -2.97 5.96 20.14
CA ARG A 97 -4.43 6.05 20.31
C ARG A 97 -5.20 5.38 19.16
N TYR A 98 -4.56 5.14 18.01
CA TYR A 98 -5.20 4.60 16.82
C TYR A 98 -4.60 3.24 16.42
N ALA A 99 -5.46 2.29 16.05
CA ALA A 99 -5.02 1.00 15.50
C ALA A 99 -4.49 1.12 14.06
N VAL A 100 -5.00 2.09 13.29
CA VAL A 100 -4.61 2.39 11.91
C VAL A 100 -4.72 3.90 11.70
N MET A 101 -3.72 4.48 11.04
CA MET A 101 -3.73 5.88 10.59
C MET A 101 -3.70 5.91 9.06
N VAL A 102 -4.49 6.81 8.47
CA VAL A 102 -4.65 6.92 7.02
C VAL A 102 -4.69 8.37 6.59
N VAL A 103 -4.32 8.64 5.34
CA VAL A 103 -4.58 9.93 4.71
C VAL A 103 -6.01 9.94 4.20
N LYS A 104 -6.83 10.85 4.72
CA LYS A 104 -8.24 10.95 4.34
C LYS A 104 -8.37 11.87 3.14
N HIS A 105 -8.46 11.30 1.95
CA HIS A 105 -8.77 12.08 0.75
C HIS A 105 -10.29 12.22 0.56
N GLU A 106 -10.70 13.42 0.13
CA GLU A 106 -12.03 13.64 -0.44
C GLU A 106 -11.99 13.39 -1.95
N HIS A 107 -12.24 12.14 -2.34
CA HIS A 107 -12.25 11.76 -3.75
C HIS A 107 -13.69 11.58 -4.26
N LYS A 108 -14.09 12.44 -5.19
CA LYS A 108 -15.36 12.35 -5.93
C LYS A 108 -15.02 12.10 -7.41
N PRO A 109 -14.89 10.83 -7.85
CA PRO A 109 -14.49 10.52 -9.21
C PRO A 109 -15.53 11.06 -10.19
N ARG A 110 -15.07 11.78 -11.22
CA ARG A 110 -15.93 12.26 -12.32
C ARG A 110 -15.99 11.27 -13.49
N GLU A 111 -14.98 10.42 -13.60
CA GLU A 111 -14.87 9.40 -14.65
C GLU A 111 -15.64 8.13 -14.27
N THR A 112 -16.17 7.43 -15.28
CA THR A 112 -16.90 6.16 -15.11
C THR A 112 -16.02 4.92 -15.32
N VAL A 113 -14.80 5.11 -15.81
CA VAL A 113 -13.81 4.06 -16.10
C VAL A 113 -12.51 4.41 -15.38
N LYS A 114 -11.86 3.42 -14.76
CA LYS A 114 -10.59 3.55 -14.05
C LYS A 114 -9.52 2.63 -14.67
N PHE A 115 -8.36 2.56 -14.02
CA PHE A 115 -7.22 1.68 -14.35
C PHE A 115 -7.63 0.35 -15.01
N LEU A 116 -7.06 0.08 -16.19
CA LEU A 116 -7.29 -1.12 -17.01
C LEU A 116 -8.76 -1.35 -17.40
N ASP A 117 -9.43 -0.28 -17.83
CA ASP A 117 -10.83 -0.26 -18.28
C ASP A 117 -11.83 -0.81 -17.27
N GLN A 118 -11.46 -0.80 -15.99
CA GLN A 118 -12.33 -1.31 -14.94
C GLN A 118 -13.42 -0.29 -14.59
N PRO A 119 -14.64 -0.74 -14.22
CA PRO A 119 -15.69 0.16 -13.76
C PRO A 119 -15.26 0.99 -12.55
N GLN A 120 -15.55 2.30 -12.59
CA GLN A 120 -15.30 3.21 -11.49
C GLN A 120 -16.53 3.28 -10.58
N THR A 121 -16.48 2.61 -9.42
CA THR A 121 -17.57 2.64 -8.44
C THR A 121 -17.35 3.75 -7.41
N GLU A 122 -18.36 4.61 -7.18
CA GLU A 122 -18.35 5.56 -6.06
C GLU A 122 -18.79 4.87 -4.77
N TYR A 123 -18.00 5.02 -3.71
CA TYR A 123 -18.39 4.59 -2.36
C TYR A 123 -17.68 5.45 -1.30
N PRO A 124 -18.26 5.61 -0.10
CA PRO A 124 -17.65 6.42 0.95
C PRO A 124 -16.25 5.91 1.32
N LYS A 125 -15.30 6.83 1.56
CA LYS A 125 -13.94 6.53 2.06
C LYS A 125 -13.06 5.72 1.10
N LYS A 126 -13.36 5.77 -0.20
CA LYS A 126 -12.64 5.04 -1.26
C LYS A 126 -11.11 5.16 -1.19
N ASN A 127 -10.61 6.37 -1.02
CA ASN A 127 -9.16 6.65 -0.97
C ASN A 127 -8.65 6.81 0.47
N TRP A 128 -9.30 6.18 1.45
CA TRP A 128 -8.77 6.12 2.83
C TRP A 128 -7.93 4.88 3.05
N SER A 129 -8.03 3.89 2.17
CA SER A 129 -7.23 2.66 2.21
C SER A 129 -6.46 2.40 0.92
N SER A 130 -6.61 3.29 -0.06
CA SER A 130 -6.06 3.18 -1.42
C SER A 130 -5.48 4.53 -1.79
N VAL A 131 -4.22 4.70 -1.41
CA VAL A 131 -3.30 5.76 -1.84
C VAL A 131 -1.90 5.22 -1.66
#